data_AF-A0A484LJB7-F1
#
_entry.id   AF-A0A484LJB7-F1
#
_cell.length_a   1.000
_cell.length_b   1.000
_cell.length_c   1.000
_cell.angle_alpha   90.00
_cell.angle_beta   90.00
_cell.angle_gamma   90.00
#
_symmetry.space_group_name_H-M   'P 1'
#
loop_
_entity.id
_entity.type
_entity.pdbx_description
1 polymer ?
#
loop_
_entity_poly.entity_id
_entity_poly.type
_entity_poly.pdbx_seq_one_letter_code
_entity_poly.pdbx_strand_id
1 'polypeptide(L)'
;MAALKLLQRVKELDYLVLECLAERTLAEHYRSMKSGGKGYDPRISEWMQLLLPLAVERGVCIITNMGAKNPCGARDEVLRIASRLGIGITVGLAYQHKVLKSDLKDVLRDDDADVSVYLGAAPIVECLERYRPNIVITSRVADASLFLGPMVWSWLIFFLPICPEFRTENIIRCMSWAGTGMKQSC
;
A
#
# COMPACT_ATOMS: atom_id res chain seq x y z
N MET A 1 -4.90 16.32 10.85
CA MET A 1 -5.61 17.51 10.30
C MET A 1 -5.04 18.08 9.00
N ALA A 2 -3.71 18.13 8.77
CA ALA A 2 -3.15 18.69 7.53
C ALA A 2 -3.64 17.98 6.25
N ALA A 3 -3.66 16.65 6.23
CA ALA A 3 -4.11 15.87 5.07
C ALA A 3 -5.56 16.16 4.67
N LEU A 4 -6.48 16.29 5.62
CA LEU A 4 -7.87 16.68 5.33
C LEU A 4 -7.93 18.09 4.72
N LYS A 5 -7.14 19.04 5.23
CA LYS A 5 -7.09 20.40 4.65
C LYS A 5 -6.58 20.39 3.21
N LEU A 6 -5.58 19.57 2.88
CA LEU A 6 -5.11 19.40 1.51
C LEU A 6 -6.24 18.83 0.63
N LEU A 7 -6.88 17.77 1.10
CA LEU A 7 -8.03 17.13 0.44
C LEU A 7 -9.27 18.03 0.34
N GLN A 8 -9.36 19.12 1.09
CA GLN A 8 -10.45 20.09 0.97
C GLN A 8 -10.10 21.28 0.06
N ARG A 9 -8.83 21.70 0.03
CA ARG A 9 -8.42 22.98 -0.57
C ARG A 9 -7.78 22.84 -1.95
N VAL A 10 -7.03 21.77 -2.18
CA VAL A 10 -6.34 21.56 -3.46
C VAL A 10 -7.34 20.94 -4.42
N LYS A 11 -7.73 21.66 -5.49
CA LYS A 11 -8.75 21.19 -6.45
C LYS A 11 -8.25 20.07 -7.36
N GLU A 12 -7.01 20.17 -7.81
CA GLU A 12 -6.36 19.19 -8.69
C GLU A 12 -5.42 18.33 -7.83
N LEU A 13 -5.97 17.26 -7.24
CA LEU A 13 -5.23 16.36 -6.38
C LEU A 13 -5.57 14.92 -6.77
N ASP A 14 -4.65 14.22 -7.42
CA ASP A 14 -4.86 12.82 -7.83
C ASP A 14 -4.52 11.83 -6.72
N TYR A 15 -3.50 12.15 -5.91
CA TYR A 15 -2.99 11.27 -4.87
C TYR A 15 -2.79 12.00 -3.55
N LEU A 16 -3.19 11.35 -2.45
CA LEU A 16 -2.90 11.81 -1.08
C LEU A 16 -2.00 10.80 -0.37
N VAL A 17 -0.74 11.18 -0.16
CA VAL A 17 0.25 10.32 0.50
C VAL A 17 0.21 10.52 2.02
N LEU A 18 0.09 9.42 2.76
CA LEU A 18 0.18 9.36 4.22
C LEU A 18 1.39 8.49 4.60
N GLU A 19 2.55 9.11 4.71
CA GLU A 19 3.72 8.51 5.38
C GLU A 19 3.47 8.58 6.89
N CYS A 20 3.44 7.42 7.55
CA CYS A 20 3.14 7.33 8.97
C CYS A 20 4.06 6.36 9.74
N LEU A 21 5.05 5.76 9.11
CA LEU A 21 6.02 4.88 9.76
C LEU A 21 7.39 5.56 9.89
N ALA A 22 7.45 6.67 10.62
CA ALA A 22 8.72 7.32 10.92
C ALA A 22 9.59 6.48 11.87
N GLU A 23 10.92 6.56 11.71
CA GLU A 23 11.93 5.74 12.39
C GLU A 23 11.88 5.80 13.94
N ARG A 24 11.33 6.88 14.53
CA ARG A 24 11.13 7.02 15.98
C ARG A 24 9.95 6.20 16.53
N THR A 25 9.05 5.75 15.66
CA THR A 25 7.91 4.88 15.98
C THR A 25 8.32 3.40 16.01
N LEU A 26 9.55 3.06 15.59
CA LEU A 26 10.01 1.67 15.49
C LEU A 26 10.11 1.01 16.88
N ALA A 27 10.71 1.69 17.87
CA ALA A 27 10.83 1.17 19.24
C ALA A 27 9.47 1.00 19.92
N GLU A 28 8.52 1.90 19.65
CA GLU A 28 7.15 1.83 20.18
C GLU A 28 6.32 0.74 19.47
N HIS A 29 6.48 0.56 18.15
CA HIS A 29 5.88 -0.56 17.43
C HIS A 29 6.48 -1.91 17.85
N TYR A 30 7.80 -1.97 18.06
CA TYR A 30 8.47 -3.17 18.61
C TYR A 30 7.97 -3.49 20.02
N ARG A 31 7.79 -2.47 20.89
CA ARG A 31 7.20 -2.66 22.23
C ARG A 31 5.74 -3.08 22.15
N SER A 32 4.91 -2.39 21.36
CA SER A 32 3.50 -2.71 21.11
C SER A 32 3.30 -4.13 20.53
N MET A 33 4.20 -4.58 19.66
CA MET A 33 4.13 -5.92 19.07
C MET A 33 4.66 -7.03 19.98
N LYS A 34 5.64 -6.76 20.85
CA LYS A 34 5.94 -7.66 21.97
C LYS A 34 4.75 -7.80 22.94
N SER A 35 3.80 -6.88 22.89
CA SER A 35 2.56 -6.88 23.67
C SER A 35 1.31 -7.38 22.92
N GLY A 36 1.43 -7.95 21.71
CA GLY A 36 0.28 -8.49 20.96
C GLY A 36 -0.48 -7.49 20.08
N GLY A 37 0.15 -6.39 19.64
CA GLY A 37 -0.44 -5.43 18.70
C GLY A 37 -0.78 -6.01 17.31
N LYS A 38 -1.63 -5.30 16.54
CA LYS A 38 -2.24 -5.80 15.29
C LYS A 38 -1.28 -5.99 14.09
N GLY A 39 -0.02 -5.55 14.20
CA GLY A 39 1.00 -5.64 13.15
C GLY A 39 0.91 -4.57 12.05
N TYR A 40 -0.10 -3.71 12.09
CA TYR A 40 -0.27 -2.54 11.23
C TYR A 40 -0.52 -1.29 12.08
N ASP A 41 -0.40 -0.10 11.49
CA ASP A 41 -0.55 1.16 12.22
C ASP A 41 -2.02 1.40 12.62
N PRO A 42 -2.34 1.53 13.92
CA PRO A 42 -3.71 1.66 14.38
C PRO A 42 -4.39 2.96 13.93
N ARG A 43 -3.62 3.99 13.56
CA ARG A 43 -4.17 5.28 13.08
C ARG A 43 -4.82 5.15 11.71
N ILE A 44 -4.62 4.04 10.99
CA ILE A 44 -5.32 3.79 9.72
C ILE A 44 -6.83 3.91 9.90
N SER A 45 -7.36 3.48 11.05
CA SER A 45 -8.78 3.54 11.31
C SER A 45 -9.33 4.96 11.41
N GLU A 46 -8.60 5.85 12.10
CA GLU A 46 -8.97 7.25 12.27
C GLU A 46 -8.83 8.02 10.97
N TRP A 47 -7.72 7.81 10.24
CA TRP A 47 -7.50 8.45 8.95
C TRP A 47 -8.53 8.03 7.91
N MET A 48 -8.89 6.74 7.84
CA MET A 48 -9.86 6.27 6.86
C MET A 48 -11.27 6.77 7.16
N GLN A 49 -11.67 6.83 8.44
CA GLN A 49 -12.95 7.45 8.81
C GLN A 49 -13.03 8.91 8.38
N LEU A 50 -11.91 9.63 8.47
CA LEU A 50 -11.85 11.05 8.15
C LEU A 50 -11.75 11.34 6.65
N LEU A 51 -10.95 10.56 5.92
CA LEU A 51 -10.53 10.88 4.56
C LEU A 51 -11.30 10.13 3.48
N LEU A 52 -11.71 8.86 3.71
CA LEU A 52 -12.33 8.03 2.66
C LEU A 52 -13.56 8.67 2.01
N PRO A 53 -14.51 9.28 2.75
CA PRO A 53 -15.70 9.87 2.14
C PRO A 53 -15.35 10.89 1.06
N LEU A 54 -14.51 11.87 1.41
CA LEU A 54 -14.14 12.94 0.50
C LEU A 54 -13.13 12.47 -0.57
N ALA A 55 -12.24 11.53 -0.24
CA ALA A 55 -11.27 11.02 -1.21
C ALA A 55 -11.97 10.25 -2.34
N VAL A 56 -12.94 9.41 -2.01
CA VAL A 56 -13.73 8.66 -3.01
C VAL A 56 -14.60 9.60 -3.83
N GLU A 57 -15.31 10.54 -3.19
CA GLU A 57 -16.11 11.55 -3.88
C GLU A 57 -15.30 12.34 -4.91
N ARG A 58 -14.05 12.69 -4.56
CA ARG A 58 -13.16 13.48 -5.40
C ARG A 58 -12.28 12.66 -6.35
N GLY A 59 -12.38 11.34 -6.32
CA GLY A 59 -11.52 10.45 -7.12
C GLY A 59 -10.04 10.48 -6.72
N VAL A 60 -9.71 10.89 -5.49
CA VAL A 60 -8.33 10.94 -4.98
C VAL A 60 -7.91 9.59 -4.44
N CYS A 61 -6.80 9.03 -4.94
CA CYS A 61 -6.23 7.80 -4.42
C CYS A 61 -5.37 8.08 -3.17
N ILE A 62 -5.68 7.42 -2.05
CA ILE A 62 -4.84 7.49 -0.85
C ILE A 62 -3.68 6.49 -0.96
N ILE A 63 -2.45 6.88 -0.62
CA ILE A 63 -1.31 5.95 -0.58
C ILE A 63 -0.68 6.01 0.81
N THR A 64 -0.49 4.86 1.46
CA THR A 64 0.04 4.84 2.83
C THR A 64 0.92 3.63 3.13
N ASN A 65 1.91 3.80 4.01
CA ASN A 65 2.72 2.71 4.56
C ASN A 65 2.21 2.16 5.90
N MET A 66 1.01 2.55 6.34
CA MET A 66 0.41 2.05 7.57
C MET A 66 0.18 0.52 7.61
N GLY A 67 0.40 -0.22 6.53
CA GLY A 67 0.35 -1.69 6.53
C GLY A 67 1.46 -2.34 7.35
N ALA A 68 2.61 -1.67 7.52
CA ALA A 68 3.75 -2.14 8.31
C ALA A 68 4.08 -3.63 8.07
N LYS A 69 3.91 -4.50 9.09
CA LYS A 69 4.18 -5.94 9.02
C LYS A 69 2.94 -6.76 8.62
N ASN A 70 1.75 -6.17 8.71
CA ASN A 70 0.48 -6.81 8.40
C ASN A 70 -0.39 -5.96 7.44
N PRO A 71 0.02 -5.79 6.16
CA PRO A 71 -0.77 -5.07 5.16
C PRO A 71 -2.16 -5.66 4.92
N CYS A 72 -2.30 -6.98 5.04
CA CYS A 72 -3.60 -7.66 4.92
C CYS A 72 -4.55 -7.26 6.06
N GLY A 73 -4.08 -7.22 7.30
CA GLY A 73 -4.89 -6.76 8.44
C GLY A 73 -5.28 -5.28 8.31
N ALA A 74 -4.38 -4.44 7.77
CA ALA A 74 -4.70 -3.06 7.45
C ALA A 74 -5.82 -2.96 6.40
N ARG A 75 -5.74 -3.73 5.30
CA ARG A 75 -6.80 -3.81 4.28
C ARG A 75 -8.14 -4.19 4.90
N ASP A 76 -8.17 -5.23 5.72
CA ASP A 76 -9.42 -5.74 6.31
C ASP A 76 -10.07 -4.66 7.20
N GLU A 77 -9.25 -3.91 7.95
CA GLU A 77 -9.72 -2.78 8.75
C GLU A 77 -10.26 -1.63 7.88
N VAL A 78 -9.60 -1.31 6.76
CA VAL A 78 -10.06 -0.30 5.81
C VAL A 78 -11.40 -0.71 5.17
N LEU A 79 -11.52 -1.96 4.74
CA LEU A 79 -12.77 -2.51 4.18
C LEU A 79 -13.92 -2.47 5.20
N ARG A 80 -13.62 -2.81 6.46
CA ARG A 80 -14.60 -2.71 7.56
C ARG A 80 -15.10 -1.28 7.76
N ILE A 81 -14.20 -0.30 7.69
CA ILE A 81 -14.56 1.13 7.82
C ILE A 81 -15.38 1.59 6.62
N ALA A 82 -14.96 1.26 5.41
CA ALA A 82 -15.69 1.61 4.19
C ALA A 82 -17.11 1.03 4.21
N SER A 83 -17.27 -0.23 4.64
CA SER A 83 -18.57 -0.86 4.84
C SER A 83 -19.45 -0.11 5.86
N ARG A 84 -18.89 0.31 7.00
CA ARG A 84 -19.62 1.13 7.99
C ARG A 84 -20.04 2.50 7.46
N LEU A 85 -19.26 3.07 6.55
CA LEU A 85 -19.56 4.35 5.90
C LEU A 85 -20.50 4.20 4.70
N GLY A 86 -20.81 2.97 4.27
CA GLY A 86 -21.63 2.70 3.09
C GLY A 86 -20.92 3.00 1.76
N ILE A 87 -19.59 2.97 1.74
CA ILE A 87 -18.77 3.33 0.56
C ILE A 87 -18.14 2.07 -0.03
N GLY A 88 -18.35 1.83 -1.33
CA GLY A 88 -17.63 0.80 -2.08
C GLY A 88 -16.24 1.31 -2.45
N ILE A 89 -15.19 0.53 -2.14
CA ILE A 89 -13.80 0.89 -2.45
C ILE A 89 -13.00 -0.30 -2.98
N THR A 90 -11.96 0.01 -3.74
CA THR A 90 -10.89 -0.93 -4.12
C THR A 90 -9.64 -0.63 -3.31
N VAL A 91 -9.05 -1.67 -2.70
CA VAL A 91 -7.81 -1.57 -1.91
C VAL A 91 -6.69 -2.32 -2.64
N GLY A 92 -5.65 -1.61 -3.06
CA GLY A 92 -4.41 -2.18 -3.57
C GLY A 92 -3.42 -2.46 -2.43
N LEU A 93 -2.71 -3.59 -2.51
CA LEU A 93 -1.68 -3.96 -1.55
C LEU A 93 -0.30 -4.02 -2.23
N ALA A 94 0.61 -3.16 -1.79
CA ALA A 94 1.98 -3.10 -2.28
C ALA A 94 2.95 -3.60 -1.19
N TYR A 95 3.15 -4.91 -1.12
CA TYR A 95 3.98 -5.55 -0.10
C TYR A 95 4.71 -6.77 -0.65
N GLN A 96 5.78 -7.18 0.05
CA GLN A 96 6.52 -8.39 -0.31
C GLN A 96 5.74 -9.60 0.20
N HIS A 97 5.34 -10.50 -0.69
CA HIS A 97 4.90 -11.82 -0.29
C HIS A 97 6.12 -12.57 0.29
N LYS A 98 5.96 -13.29 1.41
CA LYS A 98 7.04 -14.14 1.94
C LYS A 98 7.48 -15.06 0.81
N VAL A 99 8.69 -14.85 0.29
CA VAL A 99 9.37 -15.85 -0.53
C VAL A 99 9.44 -17.08 0.37
N LEU A 100 8.80 -18.18 -0.04
CA LEU A 100 8.87 -19.43 0.68
C LEU A 100 10.35 -19.74 0.91
N LYS A 101 10.72 -20.05 2.16
CA LYS A 101 12.10 -20.30 2.62
C LYS A 101 12.83 -21.46 1.89
N SER A 102 12.30 -21.99 0.80
CA SER A 102 12.94 -23.06 0.02
C SER A 102 14.19 -22.60 -0.72
N ASP A 103 14.28 -21.32 -1.10
CA ASP A 103 15.30 -20.88 -2.08
C ASP A 103 16.50 -20.16 -1.44
N LEU A 104 16.48 -19.95 -0.12
CA LEU A 104 17.49 -19.15 0.61
C LEU A 104 18.06 -19.86 1.86
N LYS A 105 18.03 -21.19 1.89
CA LYS A 105 18.50 -21.98 3.05
C LYS A 105 19.99 -21.81 3.37
N ASP A 106 20.81 -21.28 2.47
CA ASP A 106 22.26 -21.21 2.67
C ASP A 106 22.80 -19.89 3.26
N VAL A 107 21.97 -18.88 3.51
CA VAL A 107 22.49 -17.55 3.95
C VAL A 107 21.94 -17.07 5.30
N LEU A 108 20.83 -17.62 5.81
CA LEU A 108 20.21 -17.14 7.05
C LEU A 108 20.16 -18.25 8.10
N ARG A 109 21.20 -18.29 8.94
CA ARG A 109 21.18 -19.03 10.20
C ARG A 109 20.13 -18.43 11.15
N ASP A 110 19.59 -19.33 11.97
CA ASP A 110 18.51 -19.13 12.95
C ASP A 110 18.66 -17.91 13.86
N ASP A 111 17.48 -17.42 14.25
CA ASP A 111 17.11 -16.45 15.29
C ASP A 111 17.45 -14.93 15.14
N ASP A 112 16.38 -14.14 15.32
CA ASP A 112 16.38 -12.78 15.87
C ASP A 112 16.73 -11.53 15.02
N ALA A 113 16.40 -11.52 13.73
CA ALA A 113 16.10 -10.25 13.07
C ALA A 113 15.02 -10.41 12.01
N ASP A 114 13.86 -9.80 12.26
CA ASP A 114 12.90 -9.41 11.23
C ASP A 114 13.65 -8.44 10.28
N VAL A 115 14.44 -8.98 9.34
CA VAL A 115 15.22 -8.21 8.37
C VAL A 115 14.21 -7.41 7.58
N SER A 116 14.08 -6.16 7.96
CA SER A 116 12.97 -5.36 7.53
C SER A 116 13.36 -4.72 6.20
N VAL A 117 13.13 -5.46 5.12
CA VAL A 117 13.44 -5.02 3.76
C VAL A 117 12.52 -3.85 3.40
N TYR A 118 13.11 -2.72 3.02
CA TYR A 118 12.39 -1.59 2.45
C TYR A 118 12.20 -1.83 0.95
N LEU A 119 10.96 -1.89 0.49
CA LEU A 119 10.66 -1.98 -0.94
C LEU A 119 10.81 -0.62 -1.63
N GLY A 120 11.07 -0.65 -2.94
CA GLY A 120 11.03 0.51 -3.81
C GLY A 120 9.62 0.89 -4.27
N ALA A 121 9.52 1.78 -5.26
CA ALA A 121 8.25 2.28 -5.79
C ALA A 121 7.50 1.29 -6.70
N ALA A 122 8.18 0.28 -7.25
CA ALA A 122 7.61 -0.61 -8.27
C ALA A 122 6.28 -1.30 -7.85
N PRO A 123 6.14 -1.85 -6.63
CA PRO A 123 4.87 -2.46 -6.22
C PRO A 123 3.71 -1.47 -6.11
N ILE A 124 4.00 -0.19 -5.85
CA ILE A 124 2.98 0.88 -5.84
C ILE A 124 2.53 1.18 -7.27
N VAL A 125 3.48 1.32 -8.20
CA VAL A 125 3.19 1.52 -9.63
C VAL A 125 2.31 0.38 -10.17
N GLU A 126 2.65 -0.87 -9.86
CA GLU A 126 1.87 -2.02 -10.30
C GLU A 126 0.42 -1.99 -9.77
N CYS A 127 0.24 -1.62 -8.50
CA CYS A 127 -1.10 -1.47 -7.92
C CYS A 127 -1.93 -0.42 -8.67
N LEU A 128 -1.31 0.73 -8.96
CA LEU A 128 -1.96 1.83 -9.66
C LEU A 128 -2.30 1.46 -11.11
N GLU A 129 -1.38 0.80 -11.80
CA GLU A 129 -1.54 0.37 -13.18
C GLU A 129 -2.68 -0.65 -13.36
N ARG A 130 -2.65 -1.72 -12.56
CA ARG A 130 -3.57 -2.84 -12.75
C ARG A 130 -4.98 -2.55 -12.23
N TYR A 131 -5.08 -1.81 -11.13
CA TYR A 131 -6.33 -1.78 -10.34
C TYR A 131 -6.94 -0.39 -10.18
N ARG A 132 -6.18 0.70 -10.42
CA ARG A 132 -6.61 2.08 -10.12
C ARG A 132 -7.38 2.18 -8.79
N PRO A 133 -6.80 1.73 -7.67
CA PRO A 133 -7.53 1.58 -6.42
C PRO A 133 -7.86 2.94 -5.80
N ASN A 134 -8.85 2.97 -4.91
CA ASN A 134 -9.12 4.15 -4.08
C ASN A 134 -8.06 4.34 -3.00
N ILE A 135 -7.41 3.24 -2.60
CA ILE A 135 -6.32 3.27 -1.63
C ILE A 135 -5.26 2.21 -1.94
N VAL A 136 -4.00 2.60 -1.84
CA VAL A 136 -2.84 1.69 -1.83
C VAL A 136 -2.28 1.63 -0.42
N ILE A 137 -2.23 0.42 0.15
CA ILE A 137 -1.60 0.15 1.43
C ILE A 137 -0.31 -0.62 1.18
N THR A 138 0.78 -0.10 1.70
CA THR A 138 2.11 -0.69 1.54
C THR A 138 2.59 -1.31 2.84
N SER A 139 3.50 -2.29 2.73
CA SER A 139 4.36 -2.68 3.86
C SER A 139 5.45 -1.62 4.08
N ARG A 140 6.62 -2.00 4.58
CA ARG A 140 7.77 -1.09 4.57
C ARG A 140 8.24 -0.82 3.14
N VAL A 141 8.21 0.45 2.77
CA VAL A 141 8.78 0.99 1.52
C VAL A 141 9.70 2.13 1.89
N ALA A 142 10.74 2.40 1.12
CA ALA A 142 11.54 3.60 1.35
C ALA A 142 10.64 4.83 1.25
N ASP A 143 10.78 5.82 2.13
CA ASP A 143 9.83 6.95 2.22
C ASP A 143 9.62 7.65 0.88
N ALA A 144 10.71 7.85 0.12
CA ALA A 144 10.67 8.42 -1.23
C ALA A 144 9.78 7.60 -2.19
N SER A 145 9.69 6.28 -2.01
CA SER A 145 8.89 5.40 -2.87
C SER A 145 7.40 5.68 -2.81
N LEU A 146 6.87 6.16 -1.68
CA LEU A 146 5.45 6.55 -1.56
C LEU A 146 5.09 7.69 -2.49
N PHE A 147 6.05 8.57 -2.80
CA PHE A 147 5.89 9.70 -3.71
C PHE A 147 6.31 9.33 -5.14
N LEU A 148 7.40 8.58 -5.29
CA LEU A 148 7.88 8.14 -6.60
C LEU A 148 6.90 7.20 -7.30
N GLY A 149 6.18 6.34 -6.57
CA GLY A 149 5.18 5.44 -7.16
C GLY A 149 4.13 6.16 -8.01
N PRO A 150 3.32 7.07 -7.44
CA PRO A 150 2.35 7.83 -8.21
C PRO A 150 3.00 8.73 -9.27
N MET A 151 4.19 9.30 -9.02
CA MET A 151 4.90 10.13 -10.02
C MET A 151 5.26 9.31 -11.27
N VAL A 152 5.89 8.15 -11.09
CA VAL A 152 6.27 7.26 -12.19
C VAL A 152 5.03 6.78 -12.95
N TRP A 153 3.97 6.40 -12.24
CA TRP A 153 2.72 5.99 -12.87
C TRP A 153 2.07 7.12 -13.70
N SER A 154 1.99 8.34 -13.15
CA SER A 154 1.46 9.50 -13.88
C SER A 154 2.30 9.85 -15.12
N TRP A 155 3.61 9.61 -15.08
CA TRP A 155 4.47 9.72 -16.26
C TRP A 155 4.16 8.63 -17.28
N LEU A 156 4.05 7.36 -16.84
CA LEU A 156 3.80 6.23 -17.74
C LEU A 156 2.44 6.33 -18.44
N ILE A 157 1.36 6.70 -17.74
CA ILE A 157 0.03 6.80 -18.35
C ILE A 157 -0.05 7.88 -19.44
N PHE A 158 0.76 8.94 -19.33
CA PHE A 158 0.86 9.99 -20.35
C PHE A 158 1.61 9.51 -21.61
N PHE A 159 2.64 8.69 -21.44
CA PHE A 159 3.50 8.24 -22.55
C PHE A 159 3.07 6.93 -23.20
N LEU A 160 2.36 6.04 -22.51
CA LEU A 160 1.90 4.76 -23.06
C LEU A 160 1.07 4.87 -24.36
N PRO A 161 0.22 5.89 -24.56
CA PRO A 161 -0.46 6.11 -25.85
C PRO A 161 0.48 6.54 -26.98
N ILE A 162 1.66 7.06 -26.64
CA ILE A 162 2.65 7.63 -27.57
C ILE A 162 3.74 6.59 -27.92
N CYS A 163 4.21 5.83 -26.93
CA CYS A 163 5.21 4.77 -27.07
C CYS A 163 4.78 3.51 -26.28
N PRO A 164 4.04 2.57 -26.90
CA PRO A 164 3.55 1.38 -26.22
C PRO A 164 4.66 0.38 -25.83
N GLU A 165 5.88 0.48 -26.40
CA GLU A 165 7.01 -0.40 -26.03
C GLU A 165 7.58 -0.13 -24.63
N PHE A 166 7.17 0.97 -23.96
CA PHE A 166 7.60 1.29 -22.60
C PHE A 166 6.89 0.50 -21.50
N ARG A 167 5.98 -0.42 -21.86
CA ARG A 167 5.33 -1.29 -20.87
C ARG A 167 6.41 -2.16 -20.22
N THR A 168 6.59 -2.00 -18.91
CA THR A 168 7.60 -2.73 -18.14
C THR A 168 7.22 -4.21 -18.03
N GLU A 169 7.50 -5.00 -19.07
CA GLU A 169 7.20 -6.44 -19.11
C GLU A 169 8.06 -7.29 -18.15
N ASN A 170 8.98 -6.70 -17.37
CA ASN A 170 9.99 -7.47 -16.64
C ASN A 170 10.07 -7.30 -15.12
N ILE A 171 9.10 -6.68 -14.43
CA ILE A 171 9.17 -6.58 -12.96
C ILE A 171 7.78 -6.78 -12.33
N ILE A 172 7.56 -8.02 -11.87
CA ILE A 172 6.59 -8.46 -10.84
C ILE A 172 5.18 -8.85 -11.35
N ARG A 173 4.83 -10.12 -11.07
CA ARG A 173 3.49 -10.70 -11.16
C ARG A 173 2.78 -10.49 -9.82
N CYS A 174 1.60 -9.86 -9.83
CA CYS A 174 0.66 -9.91 -8.71
C CYS A 174 -0.67 -10.55 -9.14
N MET A 175 -1.09 -11.60 -8.43
CA MET A 175 -2.39 -12.27 -8.59
C MET A 175 -3.48 -11.50 -7.83
N SER A 176 -4.63 -11.27 -8.45
CA SER A 176 -5.84 -10.78 -7.77
C SER A 176 -6.72 -11.95 -7.30
N TRP A 177 -7.35 -11.78 -6.13
CA TRP A 177 -8.42 -12.66 -5.64
C TRP A 177 -9.75 -11.94 -5.84
N ALA A 178 -10.49 -12.30 -6.88
CA ALA A 178 -11.91 -12.00 -6.98
C ALA A 178 -12.67 -13.19 -6.39
N GLY A 179 -13.52 -12.94 -5.40
CA GLY A 179 -14.37 -13.97 -4.82
C GLY A 179 -15.35 -14.51 -5.86
N THR A 180 -15.00 -15.64 -6.47
CA THR A 180 -15.83 -16.79 -6.83
C THR A 180 -15.05 -17.68 -7.81
N GLY A 181 -14.56 -18.84 -7.32
CA GLY A 181 -14.25 -20.03 -8.14
C GLY A 181 -13.07 -19.99 -9.12
N MET A 182 -11.96 -20.67 -8.74
CA MET A 182 -11.07 -21.50 -9.60
C MET A 182 -10.46 -20.84 -10.88
N LYS A 183 -9.15 -20.63 -11.02
CA LYS A 183 -8.09 -21.64 -11.24
C LYS A 183 -6.70 -20.95 -11.30
N GLN A 184 -5.69 -21.73 -10.91
CA GLN A 184 -4.24 -21.42 -10.86
C GLN A 184 -3.61 -21.19 -12.24
N SER A 185 -2.48 -20.48 -12.28
CA SER A 185 -1.19 -21.06 -12.76
C SER A 185 0.00 -20.08 -12.62
N CYS A 186 1.04 -20.59 -11.94
CA CYS A 186 2.45 -20.18 -11.83
C CYS A 186 2.80 -18.75 -11.40
#